data_AF-A0AA38INW3-F1
#
_entry.id   AF-A0AA38INW3-F1
#
_cell.length_a   1.000
_cell.length_b   1.000
_cell.length_c   1.000
_cell.angle_alpha   90.00
_cell.angle_beta   90.00
_cell.angle_gamma   90.00
#
_symmetry.space_group_name_H-M   'P 1'
#
loop_
_entity.id
_entity.type
_entity.pdbx_description
1 polymer ?
#
loop_
_entity_poly.entity_id
_entity_poly.type
_entity_poly.pdbx_seq_one_letter_code
_entity_poly.pdbx_strand_id
1 'polypeptide(L)'
;MRLPKIEFSVKNVAAALAIIQGLAWTIMSFICIIIYQAQPVFFTNPTSYMEYLGRAIYEMFILKDGTHFRGQIFTCDVFAAFMWIYFLLDIVWMGASIYRLRDNTAKAVVTWSYITLFVCFWDFFTFVLLGVDYDRCLYYSGTSWGSDVIADEGVCANVILPVFFIASKGFVLWIVNIVLAVIVLRTSKQMITLN
;
A
#
# COMPACT_ATOMS: atom_id res chain seq x y z
N MET A 1 31.21 19.69 -1.93
CA MET A 1 31.20 19.17 -3.31
C MET A 1 29.82 19.32 -3.93
N ARG A 2 29.69 19.81 -5.17
CA ARG A 2 28.41 19.80 -5.90
C ARG A 2 28.22 18.41 -6.54
N LEU A 3 27.09 17.77 -6.27
CA LEU A 3 26.72 16.51 -6.91
C LEU A 3 26.65 16.68 -8.44
N PRO A 4 27.00 15.65 -9.23
CA PRO A 4 26.78 15.69 -10.67
C PRO A 4 25.29 15.93 -10.97
N LYS A 5 25.00 16.78 -11.97
CA LYS A 5 23.62 17.23 -12.29
C LYS A 5 22.61 16.08 -12.41
N ILE A 6 23.06 14.92 -12.89
CA ILE A 6 22.23 13.72 -13.07
C ILE A 6 21.70 13.19 -11.73
N GLU A 7 22.55 13.10 -10.71
CA GLU A 7 22.13 12.62 -9.39
C GLU A 7 21.15 13.59 -8.71
N PHE A 8 21.30 14.89 -8.96
CA PHE A 8 20.37 15.89 -8.46
C PHE A 8 18.97 15.73 -9.08
N SER A 9 18.90 15.52 -10.39
CA SER A 9 17.63 15.29 -11.10
C SER A 9 16.94 14.01 -10.63
N VAL A 10 17.68 12.90 -10.50
CA VAL A 10 17.12 11.61 -10.04
C VAL A 10 16.51 11.73 -8.65
N LYS A 11 17.19 12.42 -7.72
CA LYS A 11 16.69 12.61 -6.36
C LYS A 11 15.39 13.43 -6.33
N ASN A 12 15.29 14.48 -7.15
CA ASN A 12 14.08 15.31 -7.23
C ASN A 12 12.89 14.58 -7.83
N VAL A 13 13.13 13.78 -8.86
CA VAL A 13 12.09 12.91 -9.44
C VAL A 13 11.62 11.90 -8.39
N ALA A 14 12.54 11.25 -7.67
CA ALA A 14 12.17 10.28 -6.63
C ALA A 14 11.31 10.90 -5.52
N ALA A 15 11.68 12.09 -5.04
CA ALA A 15 10.89 12.78 -4.01
C ALA A 15 9.53 13.27 -4.53
N ALA A 16 9.43 13.72 -5.78
CA ALA A 16 8.16 14.10 -6.38
C ALA A 16 7.23 12.89 -6.56
N LEU A 17 7.77 11.76 -7.03
CA LEU A 17 7.02 10.50 -7.13
C LEU A 17 6.53 10.02 -5.76
N ALA A 18 7.38 10.12 -4.73
CA ALA A 18 7.00 9.79 -3.35
C ALA A 18 5.83 10.66 -2.84
N ILE A 19 5.79 11.95 -3.19
CA ILE A 19 4.66 12.83 -2.82
C ILE A 19 3.37 12.40 -3.53
N ILE A 20 3.43 12.14 -4.84
CA ILE A 20 2.25 11.74 -5.62
C ILE A 20 1.70 10.40 -5.11
N GLN A 21 2.60 9.44 -4.87
CA GLN A 21 2.24 8.14 -4.32
C GLN A 21 1.66 8.28 -2.91
N GLY A 22 2.37 8.95 -2.00
CA GLY A 22 1.91 9.18 -0.64
C GLY A 22 0.54 9.87 -0.59
N LEU A 23 0.29 10.84 -1.46
CA LEU A 23 -1.01 11.50 -1.55
C LEU A 23 -2.13 10.55 -2.00
N ALA A 24 -1.90 9.77 -3.07
CA ALA A 24 -2.88 8.81 -3.55
C ALA A 24 -3.27 7.79 -2.46
N TRP A 25 -2.28 7.29 -1.72
CA TRP A 25 -2.47 6.36 -0.62
C TRP A 25 -3.13 6.96 0.62
N THR A 26 -2.77 8.20 0.95
CA THR A 26 -3.42 8.95 2.03
C THR A 26 -4.92 9.11 1.75
N ILE A 27 -5.28 9.50 0.51
CA ILE A 27 -6.68 9.66 0.09
C ILE A 27 -7.40 8.32 0.15
N MET A 28 -6.81 7.25 -0.41
CA MET A 28 -7.43 5.93 -0.44
C MET A 28 -7.67 5.40 0.98
N SER A 29 -6.64 5.44 1.84
CA SER A 29 -6.74 5.01 3.23
C SER A 29 -7.78 5.81 4.00
N PHE A 30 -7.83 7.13 3.78
CA PHE A 30 -8.82 8.00 4.40
C PHE A 30 -10.25 7.68 3.96
N ILE A 31 -10.47 7.41 2.66
CA ILE A 31 -11.77 6.96 2.15
C ILE A 31 -12.18 5.63 2.81
N CYS A 32 -11.28 4.65 2.89
CA CYS A 32 -11.56 3.37 3.55
C CYS A 32 -11.92 3.56 5.04
N ILE A 33 -11.22 4.44 5.75
CA ILE A 33 -11.52 4.78 7.15
C ILE A 33 -12.91 5.41 7.28
N ILE A 34 -13.25 6.38 6.42
CA ILE A 34 -14.58 7.01 6.43
C ILE A 34 -15.66 5.97 6.19
N ILE A 35 -15.51 5.12 5.17
CA ILE A 35 -16.50 4.09 4.81
C ILE A 35 -16.66 3.08 5.96
N TYR A 36 -15.58 2.66 6.59
CA TYR A 36 -15.61 1.77 7.75
C TYR A 36 -16.36 2.39 8.95
N GLN A 37 -16.23 3.70 9.17
CA GLN A 37 -16.94 4.39 10.25
C GLN A 37 -18.41 4.69 9.92
N ALA A 38 -18.74 4.91 8.65
CA ALA A 38 -20.08 5.30 8.20
C ALA A 38 -21.09 4.13 8.10
N GLN A 39 -20.69 2.91 8.45
CA GLN A 39 -21.50 1.71 8.23
C GLN A 39 -22.82 1.66 9.00
N PRO A 40 -23.86 1.00 8.44
CA PRO A 40 -23.85 0.25 7.17
C PRO A 40 -24.08 1.12 5.91
N VAL A 41 -23.32 0.85 4.84
CA VAL A 41 -23.58 1.36 3.49
C VAL A 41 -24.44 0.34 2.73
N PHE A 42 -25.63 0.77 2.28
CA PHE A 42 -26.52 -0.08 1.50
C PHE A 42 -26.18 0.04 0.01
N PHE A 43 -25.78 -1.07 -0.60
CA PHE A 43 -25.55 -1.15 -2.05
C PHE A 43 -26.83 -1.62 -2.74
N THR A 44 -27.24 -0.91 -3.79
CA THR A 44 -28.23 -1.42 -4.75
C THR A 44 -27.64 -2.56 -5.58
N ASN A 45 -28.48 -3.29 -6.31
CA ASN A 45 -27.98 -4.34 -7.22
C ASN A 45 -27.01 -3.73 -8.23
N PRO A 46 -25.79 -4.29 -8.36
CA PRO A 46 -24.76 -3.71 -9.22
C PRO A 46 -25.17 -3.79 -10.68
N THR A 47 -25.05 -2.67 -11.38
CA THR A 47 -25.34 -2.54 -12.82
C THR A 47 -24.07 -2.64 -13.67
N SER A 48 -22.90 -2.44 -13.04
CA SER A 48 -21.60 -2.50 -13.69
C SER A 48 -20.60 -3.38 -12.91
N TYR A 49 -19.58 -3.86 -13.61
CA TYR A 49 -18.50 -4.63 -13.00
C TYR A 49 -17.77 -3.85 -11.88
N MET A 50 -17.62 -2.54 -12.03
CA MET A 50 -16.97 -1.70 -11.02
C MET A 50 -17.81 -1.56 -9.75
N GLU A 51 -19.14 -1.49 -9.88
CA GLU A 51 -20.06 -1.53 -8.74
C GLU A 51 -20.03 -2.88 -8.03
N TYR A 52 -20.00 -3.98 -8.80
CA TYR A 52 -19.84 -5.33 -8.25
C TYR A 52 -18.52 -5.46 -7.47
N LEU A 53 -17.40 -5.04 -8.07
CA LEU A 53 -16.09 -5.08 -7.44
C LEU A 53 -16.04 -4.22 -6.18
N GLY A 54 -16.57 -2.99 -6.23
CA GLY A 54 -16.61 -2.08 -5.09
C GLY A 54 -17.43 -2.66 -3.93
N ARG A 55 -18.59 -3.25 -4.23
CA ARG A 55 -19.43 -3.93 -3.24
C ARG A 55 -18.71 -5.13 -2.63
N ALA A 56 -18.05 -5.96 -3.44
CA ALA A 56 -17.36 -7.15 -2.97
C ALA A 56 -16.14 -6.82 -2.09
N ILE A 57 -15.37 -5.77 -2.43
CA ILE A 57 -14.30 -5.24 -1.56
C ILE A 57 -14.86 -4.72 -0.24
N TYR A 58 -15.97 -3.98 -0.31
CA TYR A 58 -16.64 -3.47 0.89
C TYR A 58 -17.10 -4.61 1.82
N GLU A 59 -17.76 -5.62 1.26
CA GLU A 59 -18.24 -6.77 2.03
C GLU A 59 -17.07 -7.56 2.63
N MET A 60 -15.98 -7.76 1.88
CA MET A 60 -14.82 -8.56 2.31
C MET A 60 -13.93 -7.88 3.36
N PHE A 61 -13.69 -6.58 3.22
CA PHE A 61 -12.65 -5.88 3.99
C PHE A 61 -13.17 -4.74 4.87
N ILE A 62 -14.40 -4.25 4.66
CA ILE A 62 -14.88 -3.04 5.32
C ILE A 62 -16.09 -3.33 6.22
N LEU A 63 -17.01 -4.23 5.84
CA LEU A 63 -18.24 -4.57 6.59
C LEU A 63 -17.97 -5.19 7.96
N LYS A 64 -18.37 -4.53 9.05
CA LYS A 64 -18.04 -4.84 10.46
C LYS A 64 -18.43 -6.23 10.99
N ASP A 65 -19.04 -7.11 10.20
CA ASP A 65 -19.54 -8.41 10.65
C ASP A 65 -19.26 -9.55 9.65
N GLY A 66 -18.00 -9.77 9.26
CA GLY A 66 -17.67 -10.87 8.36
C GLY A 66 -16.24 -11.38 8.44
N THR A 67 -16.08 -12.63 8.87
CA THR A 67 -15.02 -13.49 8.33
C THR A 67 -15.62 -14.27 7.18
N HIS A 68 -15.10 -14.11 5.97
CA HIS A 68 -15.63 -14.76 4.77
C HIS A 68 -15.11 -16.18 4.60
N PHE A 69 -13.94 -16.46 5.16
CA PHE A 69 -13.34 -17.78 5.14
C PHE A 69 -12.56 -18.06 6.43
N ARG A 70 -12.35 -19.35 6.72
CA ARG A 70 -11.67 -19.79 7.93
C ARG A 70 -10.20 -19.38 7.88
N GLY A 71 -9.77 -18.63 8.91
CA GLY A 71 -8.37 -18.19 9.03
C GLY A 71 -8.03 -16.93 8.23
N GLN A 72 -9.01 -16.13 7.83
CA GLN A 72 -8.77 -14.80 7.28
C GLN A 72 -7.98 -13.92 8.28
N ILE A 73 -6.85 -13.36 7.85
CA ILE A 73 -5.99 -12.46 8.63
C ILE A 73 -6.53 -11.03 8.55
N PHE A 74 -6.79 -10.54 7.34
CA PHE A 74 -7.43 -9.25 7.05
C PHE A 74 -8.93 -9.33 7.29
N THR A 75 -9.31 -9.54 8.55
CA THR A 75 -10.66 -9.22 9.02
C THR A 75 -10.91 -7.72 8.89
N CYS A 76 -12.17 -7.30 8.91
CA CYS A 76 -12.52 -5.90 8.68
C CYS A 76 -11.87 -4.93 9.69
N ASP A 77 -11.74 -5.34 10.95
CA ASP A 77 -11.06 -4.55 11.98
C ASP A 77 -9.54 -4.47 11.75
N VAL A 78 -8.93 -5.59 11.32
CA VAL A 78 -7.51 -5.62 10.97
C VAL A 78 -7.25 -4.76 9.75
N PHE A 79 -8.08 -4.86 8.71
CA PHE A 79 -7.99 -4.03 7.52
C PHE A 79 -8.11 -2.53 7.88
N ALA A 80 -9.08 -2.15 8.70
CA ALA A 80 -9.25 -0.78 9.17
C ALA A 80 -8.01 -0.29 9.95
N ALA A 81 -7.43 -1.14 10.82
CA ALA A 81 -6.19 -0.82 11.54
C ALA A 81 -5.01 -0.60 10.57
N PHE A 82 -4.88 -1.44 9.53
CA PHE A 82 -3.87 -1.25 8.48
C PHE A 82 -4.08 0.07 7.74
N MET A 83 -5.32 0.42 7.38
CA MET A 83 -5.63 1.69 6.71
C MET A 83 -5.27 2.91 7.57
N TRP A 84 -5.47 2.84 8.90
CA TRP A 84 -5.00 3.89 9.81
C TRP A 84 -3.48 4.01 9.84
N ILE A 85 -2.76 2.89 9.87
CA ILE A 85 -1.30 2.88 9.84
C ILE A 85 -0.80 3.47 8.51
N TYR A 86 -1.39 3.05 7.39
CA TYR A 86 -1.09 3.60 6.06
C TYR A 86 -1.28 5.11 6.01
N PHE A 87 -2.44 5.60 6.45
CA PHE A 87 -2.75 7.03 6.48
C PHE A 87 -1.68 7.84 7.23
N LEU A 88 -1.29 7.41 8.43
CA LEU A 88 -0.27 8.11 9.22
C LEU A 88 1.12 8.01 8.58
N LEU A 89 1.46 6.82 8.08
CA LEU A 89 2.77 6.55 7.51
C LEU A 89 2.99 7.33 6.20
N ASP A 90 1.98 7.42 5.34
CA ASP A 90 2.04 8.16 4.08
C ASP A 90 2.07 9.68 4.31
N ILE A 91 1.41 10.20 5.35
CA ILE A 91 1.55 11.61 5.76
C ILE A 91 2.98 11.92 6.19
N VAL A 92 3.58 11.05 7.03
CA VAL A 92 4.97 11.22 7.48
C VAL A 92 5.93 11.12 6.29
N TRP A 93 5.72 10.17 5.39
CA TRP A 93 6.55 9.98 4.21
C TRP A 93 6.44 11.14 3.21
N MET A 94 5.23 11.66 2.99
CA MET A 94 5.00 12.86 2.18
C MET A 94 5.68 14.09 2.82
N GLY A 95 5.53 14.27 4.15
CA GLY A 95 6.20 15.33 4.89
C GLY A 95 7.72 15.27 4.77
N ALA A 96 8.31 14.08 4.90
CA ALA A 96 9.74 13.86 4.70
C ALA A 96 10.18 14.15 3.25
N SER A 97 9.34 13.81 2.26
CA SER A 97 9.61 14.08 0.85
C SER A 97 9.59 15.58 0.54
N ILE A 98 8.65 16.33 1.11
CA ILE A 98 8.60 17.80 1.03
C ILE A 98 9.81 18.43 1.74
N TYR A 99 10.12 17.97 2.95
CA TYR A 99 11.28 18.45 3.70
C TYR A 99 12.57 18.27 2.90
N ARG A 100 12.76 17.10 2.28
CA ARG A 100 13.90 16.80 1.41
C ARG A 100 13.94 17.63 0.12
N LEU A 101 12.80 18.04 -0.43
CA LEU A 101 12.77 18.95 -1.59
C LEU A 101 13.19 20.38 -1.20
N ARG A 102 12.85 20.82 0.01
CA ARG A 102 13.22 22.15 0.53
C ARG A 102 14.66 22.20 1.03
N ASP A 103 15.10 21.14 1.70
CA ASP A 103 16.41 21.03 2.31
C ASP A 103 17.21 19.90 1.66
N ASN A 104 18.32 20.27 1.01
CA ASN A 104 19.24 19.33 0.36
C ASN A 104 20.39 18.88 1.26
N THR A 105 20.31 19.10 2.58
CA THR A 105 21.31 18.60 3.53
C THR A 105 21.37 17.08 3.55
N ALA A 106 22.54 16.54 3.87
CA ALA A 106 22.71 15.09 4.03
C ALA A 106 21.76 14.52 5.09
N LYS A 107 21.44 15.29 6.13
CA LYS A 107 20.46 14.89 7.16
C LYS A 107 19.07 14.68 6.58
N ALA A 108 18.56 15.63 5.79
CA ALA A 108 17.23 15.51 5.15
C ALA A 108 17.15 14.29 4.23
N VAL A 109 18.22 14.04 3.47
CA VAL A 109 18.34 12.88 2.58
C VAL A 109 18.33 11.57 3.37
N VAL A 110 19.13 11.46 4.43
CA VAL A 110 19.20 10.26 5.28
C VAL A 110 17.84 9.98 5.95
N THR A 111 17.18 10.99 6.49
CA THR A 111 15.85 10.87 7.10
C THR A 111 14.82 10.38 6.10
N TRP A 112 14.78 10.99 4.90
CA TRP A 112 13.86 10.57 3.83
C TRP A 112 14.09 9.10 3.42
N SER A 113 15.35 8.68 3.30
CA SER A 113 15.68 7.30 2.95
C SER A 113 15.27 6.30 4.03
N TYR A 114 15.47 6.59 5.31
CA TYR A 114 15.01 5.70 6.39
C TYR A 114 13.50 5.55 6.41
N ILE A 115 12.76 6.65 6.25
CA ILE A 115 11.29 6.61 6.21
C ILE A 115 10.83 5.81 4.98
N THR A 116 11.44 6.04 3.81
CA THR A 116 11.12 5.29 2.59
C THR A 116 11.38 3.80 2.76
N LEU A 117 12.51 3.40 3.37
CA LEU A 117 12.81 2.00 3.66
C LEU A 117 11.80 1.38 4.61
N PHE A 118 11.38 2.11 5.64
CA PHE A 118 10.36 1.65 6.58
C PHE A 118 8.99 1.47 5.91
N VAL A 119 8.57 2.42 5.06
CA VAL A 119 7.36 2.31 4.23
C VAL A 119 7.44 1.08 3.33
N CYS A 120 8.58 0.87 2.65
CA CYS A 120 8.79 -0.28 1.79
C CYS A 120 8.73 -1.60 2.57
N PHE A 121 9.26 -1.65 3.79
CA PHE A 121 9.15 -2.82 4.65
C PHE A 121 7.70 -3.09 5.05
N TRP A 122 6.95 -2.05 5.41
CA TRP A 122 5.53 -2.16 5.73
C TRP A 122 4.71 -2.66 4.54
N ASP A 123 4.97 -2.14 3.34
CA ASP A 123 4.30 -2.61 2.11
C ASP A 123 4.57 -4.08 1.82
N PHE A 124 5.82 -4.52 1.98
CA PHE A 124 6.18 -5.93 1.83
C PHE A 124 5.47 -6.81 2.86
N PHE A 125 5.38 -6.35 4.11
CA PHE A 125 4.67 -7.06 5.16
C PHE A 125 3.17 -7.22 4.83
N THR A 126 2.50 -6.13 4.44
CA THR A 126 1.09 -6.15 4.00
C THR A 126 0.90 -7.09 2.80
N PHE A 127 1.80 -7.03 1.83
CA PHE A 127 1.77 -7.89 0.65
C PHE A 127 1.83 -9.38 1.00
N VAL A 128 2.75 -9.78 1.88
CA VAL A 128 2.87 -11.19 2.32
C VAL A 128 1.58 -11.64 3.02
N LEU A 129 1.02 -10.81 3.90
CA LEU A 129 -0.21 -11.14 4.62
C LEU A 129 -1.42 -11.28 3.67
N LEU A 130 -1.59 -10.37 2.71
CA LEU A 130 -2.64 -10.47 1.69
C LEU A 130 -2.45 -11.70 0.79
N GLY A 131 -1.20 -12.08 0.51
CA GLY A 131 -0.88 -13.30 -0.23
C GLY A 131 -1.28 -14.57 0.52
N VAL A 132 -1.08 -14.61 1.84
CA VAL A 132 -1.54 -15.71 2.70
C VAL A 132 -3.07 -15.79 2.72
N ASP A 133 -3.75 -14.65 2.80
CA ASP A 133 -5.22 -14.62 2.75
C ASP A 133 -5.77 -15.04 1.39
N TYR A 134 -5.10 -14.66 0.29
CA TYR A 134 -5.46 -15.14 -1.05
C TYR A 134 -5.36 -16.66 -1.17
N ASP A 135 -4.25 -17.25 -0.71
CA ASP A 135 -4.04 -18.70 -0.70
C ASP A 135 -5.10 -19.43 0.15
N ARG A 136 -5.41 -18.90 1.33
CA ARG A 136 -6.48 -19.44 2.21
C ARG A 136 -7.86 -19.32 1.58
N CYS A 137 -8.16 -18.22 0.89
CA CYS A 137 -9.41 -18.02 0.18
C CYS A 137 -9.57 -19.07 -0.93
N LEU A 138 -8.52 -19.30 -1.75
CA LEU A 138 -8.52 -20.32 -2.79
C LEU A 138 -8.64 -21.75 -2.24
N TYR A 139 -7.95 -22.04 -1.13
CA TYR A 139 -8.07 -23.35 -0.48
C TYR A 139 -9.50 -23.60 0.03
N TYR A 140 -10.13 -22.57 0.60
CA TYR A 140 -11.51 -22.65 1.07
C TYR A 140 -12.51 -22.82 -0.07
N SER A 141 -12.36 -22.06 -1.17
CA SER A 141 -13.23 -22.21 -2.35
C SER A 141 -13.12 -23.61 -2.98
N GLY A 142 -11.91 -24.17 -3.06
CA GLY A 142 -11.69 -25.52 -3.61
C GLY A 142 -12.17 -26.66 -2.71
N THR A 143 -12.40 -26.42 -1.41
CA THR A 143 -12.89 -27.42 -0.44
C THR A 143 -14.38 -27.30 -0.13
N SER A 144 -15.06 -26.26 -0.64
CA SER A 144 -16.50 -26.12 -0.55
C SER A 144 -17.16 -27.10 -1.54
N TRP A 145 -17.79 -28.17 -1.04
CA TRP A 145 -18.39 -29.26 -1.84
C TRP A 145 -19.71 -28.86 -2.53
N GLY A 146 -19.76 -27.66 -3.11
CA GLY A 146 -20.93 -27.09 -3.80
C GLY A 146 -20.70 -26.87 -5.29
N SER A 147 -21.78 -26.64 -6.04
CA SER A 147 -21.81 -26.47 -7.50
C SER A 147 -21.14 -25.19 -8.04
N ASP A 148 -20.59 -24.33 -7.18
CA ASP A 148 -20.15 -22.97 -7.54
C ASP A 148 -18.67 -22.68 -7.20
N VAL A 149 -17.80 -23.70 -7.16
CA VAL A 149 -16.34 -23.54 -6.92
C VAL A 149 -15.71 -22.46 -7.82
N ILE A 150 -16.13 -22.41 -9.10
CA ILE A 150 -15.64 -21.42 -10.07
C ILE A 150 -16.09 -20.00 -9.70
N ALA A 151 -17.29 -19.83 -9.15
CA ALA A 151 -17.79 -18.53 -8.73
C ALA A 151 -17.04 -18.05 -7.48
N ASP A 152 -16.79 -18.93 -6.51
CA ASP A 152 -16.09 -18.62 -5.27
C ASP A 152 -14.60 -18.28 -5.51
N GLU A 153 -13.91 -19.03 -6.36
CA GLU A 153 -12.55 -18.69 -6.82
C GLU A 153 -12.53 -17.33 -7.52
N GLY A 154 -13.56 -17.05 -8.33
CA GLY A 154 -13.77 -15.77 -8.98
C GLY A 154 -13.89 -14.62 -7.98
N VAL A 155 -14.52 -14.81 -6.82
CA VAL A 155 -14.59 -13.79 -5.76
C VAL A 155 -13.21 -13.56 -5.15
N CYS A 156 -12.48 -14.62 -4.77
CA CYS A 156 -11.13 -14.50 -4.23
C CYS A 156 -10.19 -13.75 -5.19
N ALA A 157 -10.21 -14.12 -6.47
CA ALA A 157 -9.39 -13.48 -7.50
C ALA A 157 -9.81 -12.03 -7.74
N ASN A 158 -11.10 -11.75 -7.91
CA ASN A 158 -11.55 -10.40 -8.25
C ASN A 158 -11.52 -9.44 -7.06
N VAL A 159 -11.55 -9.91 -5.81
CA VAL A 159 -11.56 -9.03 -4.63
C VAL A 159 -10.17 -8.89 -4.02
N ILE A 160 -9.47 -10.00 -3.77
CA ILE A 160 -8.18 -9.97 -3.07
C ILE A 160 -7.07 -9.53 -4.03
N LEU A 161 -7.05 -9.97 -5.30
CA LEU A 161 -5.96 -9.59 -6.21
C LEU A 161 -5.91 -8.09 -6.47
N PRO A 162 -7.01 -7.35 -6.73
CA PRO A 162 -6.92 -5.91 -6.89
C PRO A 162 -6.37 -5.21 -5.64
N VAL A 163 -6.84 -5.60 -4.45
CA VAL A 163 -6.32 -5.04 -3.18
C VAL A 163 -4.85 -5.41 -3.00
N PHE A 164 -4.43 -6.61 -3.38
CA PHE A 164 -3.05 -7.08 -3.38
C PHE A 164 -2.17 -6.30 -4.37
N PHE A 165 -2.63 -6.07 -5.60
CA PHE A 165 -1.93 -5.29 -6.62
C PHE A 165 -1.81 -3.83 -6.20
N ILE A 166 -2.89 -3.26 -5.66
CA ILE A 166 -2.90 -1.92 -5.09
C ILE A 166 -1.88 -1.90 -3.94
N ALA A 167 -2.00 -2.74 -2.91
CA ALA A 167 -1.09 -2.80 -1.75
C ALA A 167 0.38 -3.01 -2.13
N SER A 168 0.66 -3.71 -3.22
CA SER A 168 2.03 -3.86 -3.76
C SER A 168 2.65 -2.56 -4.29
N LYS A 169 1.91 -1.43 -4.26
CA LYS A 169 2.24 -0.11 -4.84
C LYS A 169 2.77 -0.21 -6.27
N GLY A 170 2.38 -1.26 -7.00
CA GLY A 170 3.11 -1.78 -8.14
C GLY A 170 4.48 -2.30 -7.67
N PHE A 171 4.63 -3.61 -7.53
CA PHE A 171 5.88 -4.30 -7.12
C PHE A 171 7.16 -3.74 -7.78
N VAL A 172 7.05 -3.26 -9.02
CA VAL A 172 8.11 -2.54 -9.75
C VAL A 172 8.54 -1.24 -9.06
N LEU A 173 7.61 -0.41 -8.60
CA LEU A 173 7.89 0.85 -7.90
C LEU A 173 8.48 0.60 -6.52
N TRP A 174 8.14 -0.50 -5.85
CA TRP A 174 8.79 -0.92 -4.60
C TRP A 174 10.27 -1.23 -4.80
N ILE A 175 10.62 -2.05 -5.80
CA ILE A 175 12.03 -2.35 -6.14
C ILE A 175 12.76 -1.05 -6.50
N VAL A 176 12.13 -0.18 -7.31
CA VAL A 176 12.70 1.12 -7.69
C VAL A 176 12.94 2.00 -6.45
N ASN A 177 11.98 2.08 -5.52
CA ASN A 177 12.10 2.87 -4.29
C ASN A 177 13.22 2.35 -3.38
N ILE A 178 13.36 1.03 -3.24
CA ILE A 178 14.48 0.43 -2.47
C ILE A 178 15.82 0.75 -3.13
N VAL A 179 15.94 0.49 -4.44
CA VAL A 179 17.20 0.73 -5.18
C VAL A 179 17.58 2.22 -5.10
N LEU A 180 16.63 3.12 -5.33
CA LEU A 180 16.85 4.56 -5.21
C LEU A 180 17.23 4.95 -3.77
N ALA A 181 16.54 4.45 -2.75
CA ALA A 181 16.87 4.74 -1.36
C ALA A 181 18.29 4.29 -0.99
N VAL A 182 18.70 3.09 -1.43
CA VAL A 182 20.06 2.57 -1.18
C VAL A 182 21.13 3.39 -1.90
N ILE A 183 20.91 3.75 -3.17
CA ILE A 183 21.84 4.60 -3.94
C ILE A 183 21.99 5.94 -3.22
N VAL A 184 20.87 6.58 -2.87
CA VAL A 184 20.84 7.88 -2.22
C VAL A 184 21.51 7.85 -0.84
N LEU A 185 21.32 6.79 -0.06
CA LEU A 185 22.00 6.58 1.22
C LEU A 185 23.51 6.47 1.06
N ARG A 186 23.99 5.66 0.11
CA ARG A 186 25.43 5.51 -0.16
C ARG A 186 26.07 6.85 -0.53
N THR A 187 25.45 7.60 -1.43
CA THR A 187 25.94 8.93 -1.83
C THR A 187 25.92 9.92 -0.65
N SER A 188 24.89 9.86 0.21
CA SER A 188 24.81 10.75 1.39
C SER A 188 25.93 10.50 2.40
N LYS A 189 26.27 9.24 2.67
CA LYS A 189 27.36 8.87 3.59
C LYS A 189 28.72 9.36 3.08
N GLN A 190 28.97 9.23 1.77
CA GLN A 190 30.21 9.74 1.15
C GLN A 190 30.35 11.26 1.32
N MET A 191 29.26 12.03 1.20
CA MET A 191 29.30 13.48 1.43
C MET A 191 29.58 13.85 2.89
N ILE A 192 29.15 13.04 3.86
CA ILE A 192 29.43 13.30 5.29
C ILE A 192 30.90 13.05 5.60
N THR A 193 31.51 12.00 5.03
CA THR A 193 32.94 11.67 5.27
C THR A 193 33.94 12.63 4.61
N LEU A 194 33.48 13.46 3.66
CA LEU A 194 34.34 14.40 2.92
C LEU A 194 34.33 15.84 3.48
N ASN A 195 33.53 16.10 4.52
CA ASN A 195 33.47 17.35 5.26
C ASN A 195 34.08 17.16 6.65
#